data_AF-A0A7C7VWB6-F1
#
_entry.id   AF-A0A7C7VWB6-F1
#
_cell.length_a   1.000
_cell.length_b   1.000
_cell.length_c   1.000
_cell.angle_alpha   90.00
_cell.angle_beta   90.00
_cell.angle_gamma   90.00
#
_symmetry.space_group_name_H-M   'P 1'
#
loop_
_entity.id
_entity.type
_entity.pdbx_description
1 polymer ?
#
loop_
_entity_poly.entity_id
_entity_poly.type
_entity_poly.pdbx_seq_one_letter_code
_entity_poly.pdbx_strand_id
1 'polypeptide(L)' 'MSSTRYILGRALQLIGLTTISAVVFMFFTQMSMEPLLIWFLVGASEFYGGVWLMGKGES' A
#
# COMPACT_ATOMS: atom_id res chain seq x y z
N MET A 1 -9.41 13.51 -16.58
CA MET A 1 -9.04 12.17 -16.08
C MET A 1 -10.30 11.40 -15.69
N SER A 2 -10.49 10.14 -16.08
CA SER A 2 -11.69 9.38 -15.69
C SER A 2 -11.73 9.21 -14.17
N SER A 3 -12.75 9.76 -13.52
CA SER A 3 -12.95 9.76 -12.05
C SER A 3 -12.72 8.37 -11.43
N THR A 4 -13.05 7.31 -12.15
CA THR A 4 -12.84 5.91 -11.75
C THR A 4 -11.38 5.54 -11.46
N ARG A 5 -10.42 5.94 -12.30
CA ARG A 5 -8.99 5.58 -12.12
C ARG A 5 -8.38 6.28 -10.90
N TYR A 6 -8.80 7.52 -10.67
CA TYR A 6 -8.39 8.29 -9.49
C TYR A 6 -8.93 7.65 -8.20
N ILE A 7 -10.21 7.28 -8.17
CA ILE A 7 -10.81 6.60 -7.02
C ILE A 7 -10.15 5.23 -6.79
N LEU A 8 -9.89 4.48 -7.85
CA LEU A 8 -9.24 3.16 -7.77
C LEU A 8 -7.82 3.27 -7.21
N GLY A 9 -7.03 4.24 -7.70
CA GLY A 9 -5.69 4.50 -7.19
C GLY A 9 -5.69 4.93 -5.72
N ARG A 10 -6.70 5.72 -5.30
CA ARG A 10 -6.82 6.18 -3.91
C ARG A 10 -7.23 5.05 -2.97
N ALA A 11 -8.15 4.19 -3.41
CA ALA A 11 -8.52 2.99 -2.70
C ALA A 11 -7.31 2.06 -2.53
N LEU A 12 -6.52 1.87 -3.58
CA LEU A 12 -5.33 1.02 -3.55
C LEU A 12 -4.23 1.57 -2.63
N GLN A 13 -4.06 2.90 -2.57
CA GLN A 13 -3.19 3.54 -1.58
C GLN A 13 -3.68 3.35 -0.14
N LEU A 14 -4.99 3.49 0.12
CA LEU A 14 -5.56 3.26 1.45
C LEU A 14 -5.38 1.81 1.89
N ILE A 15 -5.52 0.86 0.96
CA ILE A 15 -5.25 -0.56 1.21
C ILE A 15 -3.77 -0.75 1.57
N GLY A 16 -2.84 -0.26 0.74
CA GLY A 16 -1.40 -0.38 1.03
C GLY A 16 -0.98 0.27 2.36
N LEU A 17 -1.55 1.43 2.70
CA LEU A 17 -1.33 2.08 4.00
C LEU A 17 -1.84 1.23 5.17
N THR A 18 -3.01 0.61 5.00
CA THR A 18 -3.60 -0.29 6.00
C THR A 18 -2.73 -1.54 6.18
N THR A 19 -2.25 -2.14 5.08
CA THR A 19 -1.34 -3.29 5.09
C THR A 19 -0.04 -2.95 5.85
N ILE A 20 0.60 -1.81 5.53
CA ILE A 20 1.82 -1.37 6.23
C ILE A 20 1.55 -1.12 7.72
N SER A 21 0.42 -0.50 8.05
CA SER A 21 0.02 -0.25 9.44
C SER A 21 -0.22 -1.54 10.22
N ALA A 22 -0.80 -2.57 9.58
CA ALA A 22 -0.96 -3.90 10.15
C ALA A 22 0.38 -4.60 10.37
N VAL A 23 1.34 -4.45 9.43
CA VAL A 23 2.71 -4.96 9.60
C VAL A 23 3.39 -4.32 10.79
N VAL A 24 3.28 -3.00 10.95
CA VAL A 24 3.82 -2.30 12.13
C VAL A 24 3.17 -2.79 13.41
N PHE A 25 1.87 -3.09 13.40
CA PHE A 25 1.21 -3.70 14.56
C PHE A 25 1.75 -5.11 14.86
N MET A 26 1.89 -5.96 13.84
CA MET A 26 2.44 -7.32 13.97
C MET A 26 3.93 -7.32 14.37
N PHE A 27 4.66 -6.25 14.08
CA PHE A 27 6.04 -6.07 14.56
C PHE A 27 6.10 -6.08 16.09
N PHE A 28 5.08 -5.54 16.76
CA PHE A 28 5.00 -5.58 18.23
C PHE A 28 4.62 -6.97 18.79
N THR A 29 4.14 -7.91 17.97
CA THR A 29 3.63 -9.21 18.42
C THR A 29 4.67 -10.34 18.44
N GLN A 30 5.97 -10.05 18.56
CA GLN A 30 7.06 -11.04 18.51
C GLN A 30 7.05 -11.98 17.29
N MET A 31 6.47 -11.52 16.18
CA MET A 31 6.48 -12.29 14.93
C MET A 31 7.88 -12.27 14.31
N SER A 32 8.28 -13.35 13.64
CA SER A 32 9.57 -13.43 12.95
C SER A 32 9.70 -12.33 11.89
N MET A 33 10.93 -11.85 11.65
CA MET A 33 11.18 -10.73 10.75
C MET A 33 10.86 -11.03 9.27
N GLU A 34 11.08 -12.26 8.81
CA GLU A 34 10.81 -12.65 7.41
C GLU A 34 9.37 -12.40 6.95
N PRO A 35 8.31 -12.89 7.64
CA PRO A 35 6.94 -12.61 7.23
C PRO A 35 6.60 -11.11 7.28
N LEU A 36 7.13 -10.37 8.26
CA LEU A 36 6.93 -8.92 8.37
C LEU A 36 7.48 -8.18 7.14
N LEU A 37 8.66 -8.56 6.66
CA LEU A 37 9.28 -7.96 5.47
C LEU A 37 8.51 -8.28 4.19
N ILE A 38 7.99 -9.50 4.06
CA ILE A 38 7.16 -9.89 2.90
C ILE A 38 5.88 -9.07 2.87
N TRP A 39 5.15 -8.99 3.99
CA TRP A 39 3.92 -8.20 4.08
C TRP A 39 4.18 -6.70 3.90
N PHE A 40 5.32 -6.20 4.37
CA PHE A 40 5.73 -4.82 4.13
C PHE A 40 5.92 -4.55 2.62
N LEU A 41 6.61 -5.45 1.90
CA LEU A 41 6.80 -5.32 0.45
C LEU A 41 5.48 -5.38 -0.31
N VAL A 42 4.53 -6.23 0.13
CA VAL A 42 3.18 -6.28 -0.44
C VAL A 42 2.48 -4.94 -0.24
N GLY A 43 2.41 -4.43 1.00
CA GLY A 43 1.76 -3.15 1.28
C GLY A 43 2.41 -1.96 0.57
N ALA A 44 3.74 -1.94 0.47
CA ALA A 44 4.47 -0.94 -0.31
C ALA A 44 4.15 -1.02 -1.81
N SER A 45 4.04 -2.23 -2.36
CA SER A 45 3.67 -2.47 -3.76
C SER A 45 2.23 -2.05 -4.05
N GLU A 46 1.29 -2.32 -3.14
CA GLU A 46 -0.10 -1.84 -3.25
C GLU A 46 -0.17 -0.32 -3.20
N PHE A 47 0.56 0.32 -2.28
CA PHE A 47 0.60 1.76 -2.15
C PHE A 47 1.16 2.44 -3.40
N TYR A 48 2.36 2.04 -3.83
CA TYR A 48 3.01 2.61 -5.02
C TYR A 48 2.32 2.20 -6.32
N GLY A 49 1.70 1.01 -6.36
CA GLY A 49 0.82 0.59 -7.44
C GLY A 49 -0.37 1.53 -7.58
N GLY A 50 -0.98 1.95 -6.46
CA GLY A 50 -2.05 2.95 -6.44
C GLY A 50 -1.61 4.34 -6.92
N VAL A 51 -0.41 4.78 -6.52
CA VAL A 51 0.22 6.01 -7.02
C VAL A 51 0.46 5.94 -8.54
N TRP A 52 0.96 4.81 -9.04
CA TRP A 52 1.19 4.61 -10.46
C TRP A 52 -0.12 4.58 -11.26
N LEU A 53 -1.16 3.96 -10.71
CA LEU A 53 -2.49 3.84 -11.31
C LEU A 53 -3.25 5.18 -11.35
N MET A 54 -2.98 6.07 -10.39
CA MET A 54 -3.40 7.48 -10.48
C MET A 54 -2.72 8.23 -11.63
N GLY A 55 -1.59 7.72 -12.13
CA GLY A 55 -0.79 8.34 -13.18
C GLY A 55 0.05 9.48 -12.62
N LYS A 56 1.37 9.40 -12.80
CA LYS A 56 2.25 10.55 -12.63
C LYS A 56 1.98 11.54 -13.78
N GLY A 57 1.05 12.46 -13.57
CA GLY A 57 0.69 13.59 -14.47
C GLY A 57 -0.74 14.00 -14.15
N GLU A 58 -1.03 15.15 -13.54
CA GLU A 58 -0.41 16.47 -13.58
C GLU A 58 -0.13 16.93 -12.12
N SER A 59 1.12 17.21 -11.73
CA SER A 59 1.75 18.55 -11.72
C SER A 59 0.88 19.68 -11.17
#